data_AF-A0A5N6M9M7-F1
#
_entry.id   AF-A0A5N6M9M7-F1
#
_cell.length_a   1.000
_cell.length_b   1.000
_cell.length_c   1.000
_cell.angle_alpha   90.00
_cell.angle_beta   90.00
_cell.angle_gamma   90.00
#
_symmetry.space_group_name_H-M   'P 1'
#
loop_
_entity.id
_entity.type
_entity.pdbx_description
1 polymer ?
#
loop_
_entity_poly.entity_id
_entity_poly.type
_entity_poly.pdbx_seq_one_letter_code
_entity_poly.pdbx_strand_id
1 'polypeptide(L)'
;MTGEEKPSSSNVPIREQGNFPLQCPKLTETNYTAWALMMETILKAYGLRETIEVKEAVDDKKVHTTKAMIFQTLPQDVLMQVAQYSTAKEVWDSIKVKYLGADLVQEARLQTLRSELEAMKMKPNETASDFAGKLSSIKAKFKSLGGILKDKVLVRRLFNSVPKKFLPIVASIEQYQEIDKMSFEEAVGRITAFEERLKNQDEPKADHQSKLLMASSYHGW
;
A
#
# COMPACT_ATOMS: atom_id res chain seq x y z
N MET A 1 42.71 -66.15 0.23
CA MET A 1 42.91 -65.28 1.41
C MET A 1 42.90 -63.84 0.90
N THR A 2 41.75 -63.25 0.60
CA THR A 2 40.90 -62.42 1.49
C THR A 2 41.67 -61.31 2.19
N GLY A 3 41.43 -60.09 1.74
CA GLY A 3 41.90 -58.85 2.34
C GLY A 3 41.42 -57.64 1.54
N GLU A 4 40.10 -57.42 1.48
CA GLU A 4 39.53 -56.13 1.06
C GLU A 4 39.88 -55.07 2.12
N GLU A 5 40.69 -54.08 1.76
CA GLU A 5 40.85 -52.87 2.57
C GLU A 5 39.63 -51.95 2.37
N LYS A 6 38.85 -51.81 3.44
CA LYS A 6 37.76 -50.83 3.54
C LYS A 6 38.32 -49.41 3.38
N PRO A 7 37.70 -48.51 2.60
CA PRO A 7 38.03 -47.10 2.67
C PRO A 7 37.60 -46.55 4.03
N SER A 8 38.59 -46.05 4.77
CA SER A 8 38.41 -45.30 6.01
C SER A 8 37.53 -44.07 5.72
N SER A 9 36.29 -44.08 6.22
CA SER A 9 35.45 -42.88 6.28
C SER A 9 36.16 -41.82 7.13
N SER A 10 36.84 -40.89 6.48
CA SER A 10 37.25 -39.65 7.10
C SER A 10 35.98 -38.87 7.47
N ASN A 11 35.60 -38.91 8.74
CA ASN A 11 34.67 -37.94 9.31
C ASN A 11 35.34 -36.57 9.21
N VAL A 12 35.09 -35.86 8.12
CA VAL A 12 35.34 -34.43 8.04
C VAL A 12 34.36 -33.80 9.03
N PRO A 13 34.82 -33.08 10.07
CA PRO A 13 33.91 -32.33 10.90
C PRO A 13 33.22 -31.32 9.99
N ILE A 14 31.90 -31.42 9.87
CA ILE A 14 31.10 -30.36 9.26
C ILE A 14 31.31 -29.16 10.16
N ARG A 15 32.20 -28.26 9.72
CA ARG A 15 32.44 -26.97 10.33
C ARG A 15 31.11 -26.24 10.27
N GLU A 16 30.42 -26.15 11.42
CA GLU A 16 29.20 -25.36 11.55
C GLU A 16 29.49 -23.97 10.97
N GLN A 17 28.87 -23.70 9.82
CA GLN A 17 28.99 -22.41 9.16
C GLN A 17 28.44 -21.37 10.14
N GLY A 18 29.24 -20.32 10.34
CA GLY A 18 29.07 -19.35 11.42
C GLY A 18 27.62 -18.94 11.66
N ASN A 19 27.22 -19.00 12.92
CA ASN A 19 25.92 -18.54 13.39
C ASN A 19 25.86 -17.00 13.21
N PHE A 20 25.48 -16.53 12.02
CA PHE A 20 25.22 -15.11 11.82
C PHE A 20 24.01 -14.75 12.69
N PRO A 21 24.12 -13.77 13.62
CA PRO A 21 22.99 -13.37 14.45
C PRO A 21 21.87 -12.86 13.54
N LEU A 22 20.75 -13.58 13.51
CA LEU A 22 19.59 -13.19 12.71
C LEU A 22 19.03 -11.87 13.27
N GLN A 23 18.96 -10.85 12.42
CA GLN A 23 18.39 -9.56 12.79
C GLN A 23 16.87 -9.70 12.98
N CYS A 24 16.38 -9.36 14.17
CA CYS A 24 14.94 -9.38 14.42
C CYS A 24 14.28 -8.11 13.84
N PRO A 25 13.15 -8.25 13.10
CA PRO A 25 12.46 -7.11 12.51
C PRO A 25 11.84 -6.24 13.60
N LYS A 26 11.81 -4.91 13.41
CA LYS A 26 11.12 -4.00 14.32
C LYS A 26 9.59 -4.09 14.13
N LEU A 27 8.86 -4.17 15.23
CA LEU A 27 7.40 -4.08 15.23
C LEU A 27 6.99 -2.62 15.01
N THR A 28 5.99 -2.43 14.17
CA THR A 28 5.35 -1.14 13.89
C THR A 28 3.84 -1.33 13.99
N GLU A 29 3.08 -0.23 13.94
CA GLU A 29 1.61 -0.28 14.01
C GLU A 29 0.94 -1.00 12.84
N THR A 30 1.65 -1.23 11.74
CA THR A 30 1.07 -1.66 10.46
C THR A 30 1.70 -2.92 9.86
N ASN A 31 2.58 -3.60 10.60
CA ASN A 31 3.35 -4.72 10.08
C ASN A 31 3.27 -5.97 10.96
N TYR A 32 2.32 -6.07 11.89
CA TYR A 32 2.31 -7.16 12.87
C TYR A 32 2.28 -8.53 12.21
N THR A 33 1.48 -8.72 11.16
CA THR A 33 1.39 -9.99 10.43
C THR A 33 2.76 -10.41 9.88
N ALA A 34 3.49 -9.48 9.26
CA ALA A 34 4.83 -9.75 8.71
C ALA A 34 5.87 -9.94 9.83
N TRP A 35 5.80 -9.11 10.88
CA TRP A 35 6.66 -9.22 12.05
C TRP A 35 6.49 -10.58 12.74
N ALA A 36 5.25 -11.03 12.97
CA ALA A 36 4.94 -12.28 13.64
C ALA A 36 5.50 -13.47 12.85
N LEU A 37 5.28 -13.50 11.53
CA LEU A 37 5.81 -14.55 10.65
C LEU A 37 7.33 -14.64 10.73
N MET A 38 8.02 -13.50 10.64
CA MET A 38 9.47 -13.43 10.71
C MET A 38 9.99 -13.82 12.10
N MET A 39 9.35 -13.32 13.16
CA MET A 39 9.75 -13.58 14.53
C MET A 39 9.55 -15.06 14.90
N GLU A 40 8.44 -15.68 14.51
CA GLU A 40 8.24 -17.13 14.66
C GLU A 40 9.31 -17.94 13.92
N THR A 41 9.70 -17.50 12.73
CA THR A 41 10.72 -18.17 11.91
C THR A 41 12.09 -18.09 12.59
N ILE A 42 12.43 -16.93 13.17
CA ILE A 42 13.67 -16.74 13.95
C ILE A 42 13.63 -17.63 15.19
N LEU A 43 12.54 -17.62 15.97
CA LEU A 43 12.44 -18.47 17.16
C LEU A 43 12.53 -19.97 16.84
N LYS A 44 12.01 -20.41 15.68
CA LYS A 44 12.22 -21.78 15.17
C LYS A 44 13.69 -22.08 14.91
N ALA A 45 14.41 -21.18 14.25
CA ALA A 45 15.83 -21.35 13.94
C ALA A 45 16.70 -21.48 15.21
N TYR A 46 16.33 -20.81 16.31
CA TYR A 46 17.02 -20.90 17.59
C TYR A 46 16.50 -22.01 18.52
N GLY A 47 15.51 -22.83 18.09
CA GLY A 47 14.92 -23.87 18.95
C GLY A 47 14.15 -23.31 20.16
N LEU A 48 13.61 -22.09 20.03
CA LEU A 48 12.92 -21.34 21.09
C LEU A 48 11.39 -21.26 20.88
N ARG A 49 10.85 -21.78 19.77
CA ARG A 49 9.42 -21.69 19.44
C ARG A 49 8.49 -22.19 20.55
N GLU A 50 8.88 -23.25 21.24
CA GLU A 50 8.07 -23.87 22.31
C GLU A 50 7.76 -22.88 23.46
N THR A 51 8.64 -21.89 23.67
CA THR A 51 8.50 -20.88 24.73
C THR A 51 7.34 -19.88 24.53
N ILE A 52 6.84 -19.76 23.29
CA ILE A 52 5.67 -18.94 22.96
C ILE A 52 4.40 -19.79 22.79
N GLU A 53 4.51 -21.12 22.74
CA GLU A 53 3.38 -22.04 22.53
C GLU A 53 2.91 -22.71 23.83
N VAL A 54 3.84 -23.09 24.73
CA VAL A 54 3.56 -23.88 25.94
C VAL A 54 3.76 -23.04 27.21
N LYS A 55 2.97 -23.29 28.27
CA LYS A 55 3.10 -22.62 29.59
C LYS A 55 4.01 -23.37 30.58
N GLU A 56 4.49 -24.56 30.22
CA GLU A 56 5.22 -25.46 31.11
C GLU A 56 6.70 -25.09 31.27
N ALA A 57 7.40 -25.81 32.15
CA ALA A 57 8.79 -25.59 32.56
C ALA A 57 9.78 -25.74 31.40
N VAL A 58 9.86 -24.70 30.57
CA VAL A 58 10.99 -24.46 29.69
C VAL A 58 12.13 -23.93 30.55
N ASP A 59 13.36 -24.40 30.29
CA ASP A 59 14.60 -23.80 30.79
C ASP A 59 14.50 -22.26 30.88
N ASP A 60 14.67 -21.71 32.08
CA ASP A 60 14.58 -20.27 32.38
C ASP A 60 15.46 -19.46 31.42
N LYS A 61 16.60 -20.00 31.01
CA LYS A 61 17.50 -19.36 30.04
C LYS A 61 16.82 -19.18 28.69
N LYS A 62 16.08 -20.17 28.20
CA LYS A 62 15.32 -20.09 26.93
C LYS A 62 14.21 -19.05 27.02
N VAL A 63 13.47 -19.01 28.15
CA VAL A 63 12.40 -18.03 28.37
C VAL A 63 12.95 -16.60 28.34
N HIS A 64 14.03 -16.33 29.08
CA HIS A 64 14.66 -15.01 29.10
C HIS A 64 15.26 -14.63 27.74
N THR A 65 15.85 -15.59 27.01
CA THR A 65 16.38 -15.37 25.66
C THR A 65 15.26 -14.97 24.70
N THR A 66 14.13 -15.70 24.69
CA THR A 66 12.97 -15.35 23.87
C THR A 66 12.44 -13.96 24.21
N LYS A 67 12.27 -13.63 25.51
CA LYS A 67 11.82 -12.30 25.93
C LYS A 67 12.76 -11.21 25.46
N ALA A 68 14.07 -11.38 25.61
CA ALA A 68 15.06 -10.43 25.12
C ALA A 68 14.98 -10.24 23.60
N MET A 69 14.82 -11.34 22.85
CA MET A 69 14.66 -11.29 21.40
C MET A 69 13.34 -10.63 20.95
N ILE A 70 12.25 -10.78 21.71
CA ILE A 70 11.01 -10.05 21.43
C ILE A 70 11.19 -8.57 21.80
N PHE A 71 11.70 -8.27 22.99
CA PHE A 71 11.84 -6.89 23.50
C PHE A 71 12.70 -6.01 22.61
N GLN A 72 13.77 -6.53 22.02
CA GLN A 72 14.58 -5.76 21.07
C GLN A 72 13.81 -5.35 19.80
N THR A 73 12.67 -5.98 19.49
CA THR A 73 11.84 -5.63 18.33
C THR A 73 10.81 -4.56 18.62
N LEU A 74 10.51 -4.32 19.90
CA LEU A 74 9.38 -3.49 20.30
C LEU A 74 9.76 -1.99 20.33
N PRO A 75 8.85 -1.12 19.90
CA PRO A 75 8.88 0.30 20.28
C PRO A 75 8.84 0.45 21.80
N GLN A 76 9.40 1.56 22.31
CA GLN A 76 9.58 1.78 23.74
C GLN A 76 8.25 1.76 24.51
N ASP A 77 7.20 2.38 23.98
CA ASP A 77 5.87 2.40 24.57
C ASP A 77 5.27 0.98 24.70
N VAL A 78 5.45 0.15 23.68
CA VAL A 78 4.97 -1.24 23.66
C VAL A 78 5.74 -2.08 24.66
N LEU A 79 7.07 -1.91 24.69
CA LEU A 79 7.95 -2.57 25.65
C LEU A 79 7.50 -2.30 27.09
N MET A 80 7.23 -1.04 27.42
CA MET A 80 6.77 -0.66 28.76
C MET A 80 5.42 -1.30 29.14
N GLN A 81 4.51 -1.49 28.17
CA GLN A 81 3.21 -2.14 28.40
C GLN A 81 3.34 -3.64 28.69
N VAL A 82 4.29 -4.32 28.05
CA VAL A 82 4.46 -5.78 28.16
C VAL A 82 5.53 -6.20 29.17
N ALA A 83 6.30 -5.26 29.72
CA ALA A 83 7.39 -5.52 30.67
C ALA A 83 6.93 -6.24 31.94
N GLN A 84 5.67 -6.04 32.35
CA GLN A 84 5.07 -6.66 33.53
C GLN A 84 4.83 -8.17 33.39
N TYR A 85 4.83 -8.71 32.16
CA TYR A 85 4.57 -10.13 31.94
C TYR A 85 5.78 -10.99 32.27
N SER A 86 5.53 -12.11 32.93
CA SER A 86 6.60 -12.98 33.43
C SER A 86 7.10 -13.93 32.35
N THR A 87 6.19 -14.46 31.53
CA THR A 87 6.51 -15.46 30.50
C THR A 87 6.63 -14.85 29.10
N ALA A 88 7.42 -15.49 28.22
CA ALA A 88 7.51 -15.10 26.81
C ALA A 88 6.16 -15.23 26.09
N LYS A 89 5.37 -16.25 26.45
CA LYS A 89 4.02 -16.47 25.93
C LYS A 89 3.06 -15.33 26.25
N GLU A 90 3.02 -14.85 27.49
CA GLU A 90 2.16 -13.71 27.87
C GLU A 90 2.52 -12.43 27.09
N VAL A 91 3.82 -12.17 26.91
CA VAL A 91 4.30 -11.07 26.07
C VAL A 91 3.80 -11.24 24.63
N TRP A 92 4.01 -12.43 24.04
CA TRP A 92 3.60 -12.75 22.68
C TRP A 92 2.09 -12.62 22.46
N ASP A 93 1.29 -13.19 23.36
CA ASP A 93 -0.17 -13.16 23.31
C ASP A 93 -0.70 -11.73 23.46
N SER A 94 -0.11 -10.92 24.35
CA SER A 94 -0.48 -9.50 24.52
C SER A 94 -0.23 -8.68 23.25
N ILE A 95 0.93 -8.86 22.62
CA ILE A 95 1.25 -8.22 21.32
C ILE A 95 0.26 -8.70 20.26
N LYS A 96 0.00 -10.00 20.18
CA LYS A 96 -0.94 -10.58 19.22
C LYS A 96 -2.34 -9.96 19.34
N VAL A 97 -2.88 -9.88 20.55
CA VAL A 97 -4.22 -9.31 20.79
C VAL A 97 -4.28 -7.85 20.36
N LYS A 98 -3.26 -7.04 20.73
CA LYS A 98 -3.24 -5.61 20.41
C LYS A 98 -3.13 -5.34 18.91
N TYR A 99 -2.21 -6.02 18.23
CA TYR A 99 -1.85 -5.65 16.86
C TYR A 99 -2.58 -6.45 15.78
N LEU A 100 -2.97 -7.70 16.03
CA LEU A 100 -3.74 -8.46 15.02
C LEU A 100 -5.09 -7.81 14.74
N GLY A 101 -5.78 -7.34 15.78
CA GLY A 101 -7.05 -6.62 15.62
C GLY A 101 -6.87 -5.32 14.83
N ALA A 102 -5.81 -4.57 15.11
CA ALA A 102 -5.48 -3.34 14.40
C ALA A 102 -5.15 -3.58 12.92
N ASP A 103 -4.28 -4.56 12.62
CA ASP A 103 -3.91 -4.98 11.26
C ASP A 103 -5.15 -5.37 10.44
N LEU A 104 -6.03 -6.21 10.99
CA LEU A 104 -7.24 -6.67 10.30
C LEU A 104 -8.21 -5.51 10.00
N VAL A 105 -8.39 -4.60 10.96
CA VAL A 105 -9.23 -3.40 10.76
C VAL A 105 -8.62 -2.47 9.72
N GLN A 106 -7.30 -2.29 9.74
CA GLN A 106 -6.57 -1.48 8.77
C GLN A 106 -6.73 -2.04 7.35
N GLU A 107 -6.54 -3.36 7.16
CA GLU A 107 -6.71 -3.98 5.84
C GLU A 107 -8.16 -3.91 5.35
N ALA A 108 -9.15 -4.10 6.23
CA ALA A 108 -10.56 -3.94 5.88
C ALA A 108 -10.88 -2.50 5.42
N ARG A 109 -10.28 -1.48 6.05
CA ARG A 109 -10.42 -0.08 5.64
C ARG A 109 -9.73 0.18 4.30
N LEU A 110 -8.52 -0.34 4.08
CA LEU A 110 -7.84 -0.26 2.78
C LEU A 110 -8.67 -0.90 1.68
N GLN A 111 -9.26 -2.06 1.95
CA GLN A 111 -10.14 -2.75 1.00
C GLN A 111 -11.40 -1.94 0.69
N THR A 112 -12.01 -1.32 1.70
CA THR A 112 -13.15 -0.39 1.49
C THR A 112 -12.76 0.76 0.56
N LEU A 113 -11.58 1.36 0.75
CA LEU A 113 -11.09 2.44 -0.12
C LEU A 113 -10.79 1.96 -1.54
N ARG A 114 -10.31 0.72 -1.74
CA ARG A 114 -10.17 0.13 -3.09
C ARG A 114 -11.52 0.05 -3.79
N SER A 115 -12.54 -0.45 -3.10
CA SER A 115 -13.90 -0.55 -3.63
C SER A 115 -14.51 0.84 -3.92
N GLU A 116 -14.31 1.82 -3.02
CA GLU A 116 -14.73 3.21 -3.23
C GLU A 116 -14.08 3.79 -4.49
N LEU A 117 -12.75 3.62 -4.64
CA LEU A 117 -11.99 4.06 -5.80
C LEU A 117 -12.55 3.47 -7.10
N GLU A 118 -12.81 2.16 -7.15
CA GLU A 118 -13.31 1.49 -8.35
C GLU A 118 -14.74 1.90 -8.72
N ALA A 119 -15.57 2.23 -7.72
CA ALA A 119 -16.93 2.71 -7.93
C ALA A 119 -16.99 4.17 -8.40
N MET A 120 -15.94 4.97 -8.20
CA MET A 120 -15.93 6.38 -8.58
C MET A 120 -16.12 6.56 -10.09
N LYS A 121 -17.08 7.41 -10.47
CA LYS A 121 -17.27 7.88 -11.85
C LYS A 121 -17.39 9.40 -11.83
N MET A 122 -16.80 10.04 -12.83
CA MET A 122 -16.90 11.49 -13.00
C MET A 122 -18.28 11.81 -13.57
N LYS A 123 -19.00 12.72 -12.92
CA LYS A 123 -20.35 13.10 -13.36
C LYS A 123 -20.27 13.96 -14.62
N PRO A 124 -21.32 14.01 -15.47
CA PRO A 124 -21.31 14.80 -16.71
C PRO A 124 -21.01 16.30 -16.52
N ASN A 125 -21.47 16.86 -15.40
CA ASN A 125 -21.36 18.28 -15.03
C ASN A 125 -20.24 18.55 -14.02
N GLU A 126 -19.48 17.53 -13.64
CA GLU A 126 -18.32 17.66 -12.76
C GLU A 126 -17.10 18.03 -13.60
N THR A 127 -16.24 18.92 -13.09
CA THR A 127 -15.00 19.30 -13.79
C THR A 127 -13.91 18.27 -13.57
N ALA A 128 -12.91 18.25 -14.45
CA ALA A 128 -11.77 17.35 -14.30
C ALA A 128 -11.02 17.58 -12.97
N SER A 129 -10.92 18.84 -12.56
CA SER A 129 -10.29 19.25 -11.30
C SER A 129 -11.07 18.76 -10.07
N ASP A 130 -12.39 18.87 -10.07
CA ASP A 130 -13.23 18.40 -8.96
C ASP A 130 -13.08 16.89 -8.74
N PHE A 131 -13.13 16.13 -9.84
CA PHE A 131 -12.99 14.68 -9.79
C PHE A 131 -11.57 14.27 -9.38
N ALA A 132 -10.54 14.98 -9.86
CA ALA A 132 -9.17 14.77 -9.43
C ALA A 132 -8.99 14.99 -7.92
N GLY A 133 -9.66 16.00 -7.34
CA GLY A 133 -9.69 16.24 -5.90
C GLY A 133 -10.23 15.05 -5.10
N LYS A 134 -11.26 14.37 -5.60
CA LYS A 134 -11.82 13.15 -4.97
C LYS A 134 -10.84 11.98 -5.01
N LEU A 135 -10.17 11.76 -6.14
CA LEU A 135 -9.12 10.75 -6.28
C LEU A 135 -7.93 11.01 -5.34
N SER A 136 -7.52 12.28 -5.23
CA SER A 136 -6.48 12.71 -4.27
C SER A 136 -6.89 12.48 -2.82
N SER A 137 -8.17 12.68 -2.47
CA SER A 137 -8.69 12.37 -1.14
C SER A 137 -8.56 10.87 -0.82
N ILE A 138 -8.88 9.99 -1.77
CA ILE A 138 -8.66 8.54 -1.62
C ILE A 138 -7.17 8.24 -1.40
N LYS A 139 -6.27 8.81 -2.23
CA LYS A 139 -4.81 8.64 -2.08
C LYS A 139 -4.33 9.04 -0.68
N ALA A 140 -4.84 10.15 -0.14
CA ALA A 140 -4.52 10.61 1.21
C ALA A 140 -5.01 9.63 2.29
N LYS A 141 -6.26 9.14 2.19
CA LYS A 141 -6.81 8.13 3.11
C LYS A 141 -6.01 6.83 3.08
N PHE A 142 -5.59 6.37 1.89
CA PHE A 142 -4.70 5.22 1.74
C PHE A 142 -3.40 5.42 2.51
N LYS A 143 -2.74 6.58 2.31
CA LYS A 143 -1.49 6.92 2.97
C LYS A 143 -1.63 6.99 4.50
N SER A 144 -2.74 7.54 5.01
CA SER A 144 -2.99 7.58 6.46
C SER A 144 -3.18 6.20 7.09
N LEU A 145 -3.55 5.19 6.30
CA LEU A 145 -3.65 3.80 6.71
C LEU A 145 -2.38 3.01 6.35
N GLY A 146 -1.24 3.65 6.13
CA GLY A 146 0.02 2.98 5.78
C GLY A 146 0.03 2.30 4.40
N GLY A 147 -1.04 2.44 3.61
CA GLY A 147 -1.13 1.92 2.27
C GLY A 147 -0.48 2.83 1.23
N ILE A 148 -0.04 2.25 0.12
CA ILE A 148 0.54 3.00 -1.00
C ILE A 148 -0.37 2.85 -2.22
N LEU A 149 -0.93 3.97 -2.68
CA LEU A 149 -1.69 4.03 -3.92
C LEU A 149 -0.82 4.65 -5.01
N LYS A 150 -0.43 3.82 -5.99
CA LYS A 150 0.47 4.22 -7.08
C LYS A 150 -0.26 5.11 -8.10
N ASP A 151 0.45 6.07 -8.68
CA ASP A 151 -0.12 7.01 -9.66
C ASP A 151 -0.74 6.28 -10.86
N LYS A 152 -0.12 5.22 -11.38
CA LYS A 152 -0.70 4.42 -12.47
C LYS A 152 -2.13 3.92 -12.17
N VAL A 153 -2.45 3.64 -10.90
CA VAL A 153 -3.79 3.20 -10.50
C VAL A 153 -4.76 4.37 -10.59
N LEU A 154 -4.35 5.55 -10.11
CA LEU A 154 -5.15 6.78 -10.18
C LEU A 154 -5.35 7.27 -11.61
N VAL A 155 -4.32 7.21 -12.45
CA VAL A 155 -4.39 7.59 -13.88
C VAL A 155 -5.37 6.68 -14.62
N ARG A 156 -5.24 5.35 -14.47
CA ARG A 156 -6.19 4.40 -15.05
C ARG A 156 -7.60 4.64 -14.53
N ARG A 157 -7.74 4.92 -13.23
CA ARG A 157 -9.04 5.22 -12.64
C ARG A 157 -9.66 6.49 -13.21
N LEU A 158 -8.88 7.55 -13.38
CA LEU A 158 -9.31 8.79 -14.01
C LEU A 158 -9.85 8.52 -15.41
N PHE A 159 -9.05 7.90 -16.28
CA PHE A 159 -9.42 7.63 -17.67
C PHE A 159 -10.63 6.69 -17.81
N ASN A 160 -10.74 5.67 -16.95
CA ASN A 160 -11.90 4.78 -16.94
C ASN A 160 -13.18 5.43 -16.38
N SER A 161 -13.07 6.61 -15.78
CA SER A 161 -14.17 7.29 -15.10
C SER A 161 -14.70 8.52 -15.83
N VAL A 162 -13.98 9.03 -16.84
CA VAL A 162 -14.40 10.25 -17.55
C VAL A 162 -15.67 10.04 -18.39
N PRO A 163 -16.53 11.06 -18.53
CA PRO A 163 -17.64 11.04 -19.46
C PRO A 163 -17.21 10.89 -20.93
N LYS A 164 -18.13 10.47 -21.79
CA LYS A 164 -17.88 10.23 -23.23
C LYS A 164 -17.21 11.40 -23.96
N LYS A 165 -17.48 12.64 -23.55
CA LYS A 165 -16.88 13.86 -24.12
C LYS A 165 -15.35 13.87 -24.07
N PHE A 166 -14.74 13.16 -23.12
CA PHE A 166 -13.28 13.07 -22.95
C PHE A 166 -12.65 11.83 -23.62
N LEU A 167 -13.43 10.91 -24.20
CA LEU A 167 -12.88 9.73 -24.85
C LEU A 167 -11.86 10.04 -25.95
N PRO A 168 -12.00 11.10 -26.77
CA PRO A 168 -11.00 11.42 -27.80
C PRO A 168 -9.60 11.69 -27.23
N ILE A 169 -9.50 12.43 -26.11
CA ILE A 169 -8.21 12.70 -25.47
C ILE A 169 -7.67 11.45 -24.77
N VAL A 170 -8.53 10.65 -24.13
CA VAL A 170 -8.12 9.38 -23.51
C VAL A 170 -7.56 8.43 -24.56
N ALA A 171 -8.29 8.16 -25.66
CA ALA A 171 -7.82 7.28 -26.73
C ALA A 171 -6.49 7.75 -27.33
N SER A 172 -6.31 9.06 -27.50
CA SER A 172 -5.05 9.64 -27.98
C SER A 172 -3.90 9.38 -27.00
N ILE A 173 -4.13 9.50 -25.69
CA ILE A 173 -3.11 9.21 -24.69
C ILE A 173 -2.78 7.71 -24.68
N GLU A 174 -3.80 6.84 -24.70
CA GLU A 174 -3.62 5.39 -24.68
C GLU A 174 -2.88 4.86 -25.90
N GLN A 175 -3.09 5.46 -27.07
CA GLN A 175 -2.47 5.01 -28.33
C GLN A 175 -1.00 5.44 -28.46
N TYR A 176 -0.65 6.64 -27.97
CA TYR A 176 0.65 7.24 -28.27
C TYR A 176 1.57 7.34 -27.05
N GLN A 177 1.12 6.96 -25.84
CA GLN A 177 1.88 7.20 -24.62
C GLN A 177 1.83 6.06 -23.59
N GLU A 178 2.87 6.01 -22.76
CA GLU A 178 3.02 4.98 -21.73
C GLU A 178 2.33 5.40 -20.42
N ILE A 179 1.09 4.95 -20.25
CA ILE A 179 0.23 5.25 -19.09
C ILE A 179 0.90 4.86 -17.76
N ASP A 180 1.68 3.77 -17.76
CA ASP A 180 2.29 3.23 -16.54
C ASP A 180 3.40 4.12 -15.97
N LYS A 181 3.92 5.09 -16.76
CA LYS A 181 4.93 6.08 -16.34
C LYS A 181 4.36 7.48 -16.12
N MET A 182 3.12 7.73 -16.52
CA MET A 182 2.46 9.02 -16.39
C MET A 182 2.16 9.32 -14.92
N SER A 183 2.50 10.54 -14.46
CA SER A 183 2.09 10.98 -13.13
C SER A 183 0.60 11.30 -13.09
N PHE A 184 0.01 11.27 -11.89
CA PHE A 184 -1.40 11.60 -11.74
C PHE A 184 -1.69 13.05 -12.14
N GLU A 185 -0.81 13.98 -11.78
CA GLU A 185 -0.94 15.41 -12.05
C GLU A 185 -0.85 15.71 -13.56
N GLU A 186 0.01 15.00 -14.28
CA GLU A 186 0.11 15.12 -15.73
C GLU A 186 -1.19 14.67 -16.42
N ALA A 187 -1.74 13.51 -16.01
CA ALA A 187 -3.00 13.00 -16.54
C ALA A 187 -4.15 13.98 -16.32
N VAL A 188 -4.26 14.55 -15.11
CA VAL A 188 -5.26 15.58 -14.78
C VAL A 188 -5.07 16.81 -15.66
N GLY A 189 -3.84 17.33 -15.78
CA GLY A 189 -3.54 18.50 -16.60
C GLY A 189 -3.96 18.34 -18.07
N ARG A 190 -3.79 17.15 -18.64
CA ARG A 190 -4.19 16.83 -20.02
C ARG A 190 -5.70 16.81 -20.21
N ILE A 191 -6.44 16.19 -19.28
CA ILE A 191 -7.90 16.17 -19.31
C ILE A 191 -8.45 17.60 -19.13
N THR A 192 -7.89 18.38 -18.20
CA THR A 192 -8.29 19.78 -17.96
C THR A 192 -8.01 20.67 -19.18
N ALA A 193 -6.84 20.54 -19.82
CA ALA A 193 -6.53 21.29 -21.04
C ALA A 193 -7.48 20.97 -22.20
N PHE A 194 -7.94 19.72 -22.29
CA PHE A 194 -8.97 19.31 -23.24
C PHE A 194 -10.35 19.84 -22.86
N GLU A 195 -10.70 19.85 -21.57
CA GLU A 195 -11.93 20.42 -21.04
C GLU A 195 -12.10 21.91 -21.42
N GLU A 196 -11.05 22.71 -21.27
CA GLU A 196 -11.05 24.13 -21.65
C GLU A 196 -11.29 24.35 -23.15
N ARG A 197 -10.77 23.45 -24.01
CA ARG A 197 -11.01 23.54 -25.46
C ARG A 197 -12.45 23.23 -25.84
N LEU A 198 -13.11 22.32 -25.11
CA LEU A 198 -14.52 22.01 -25.35
C LEU A 198 -15.42 23.20 -24.98
N LYS A 199 -15.16 23.87 -23.86
CA LYS A 199 -15.93 25.05 -23.43
C LYS A 199 -15.94 26.15 -24.51
N ASN A 200 -14.81 26.37 -25.18
CA ASN A 200 -14.70 27.37 -26.24
C ASN A 200 -15.48 27.01 -27.53
N GLN A 201 -15.93 25.76 -27.70
CA GLN A 201 -16.76 25.35 -28.85
C GLN A 201 -18.27 25.39 -28.56
N ASP A 202 -18.65 25.32 -27.27
CA ASP A 202 -20.04 25.40 -26.80
C ASP A 202 -20.51 26.85 -26.55
N GLU A 203 -19.62 27.85 -26.61
CA GLU A 203 -20.08 29.23 -26.72
C GLU A 203 -20.88 29.39 -28.03
N PRO A 204 -22.15 29.84 -27.98
CA PRO A 204 -22.85 30.17 -29.19
C PRO A 204 -22.01 31.23 -29.89
N LYS A 205 -21.67 30.99 -31.16
CA LYS A 205 -21.34 32.07 -32.09
C LYS A 205 -22.48 33.08 -31.97
N ALA A 206 -22.31 34.08 -31.12
CA ALA A 206 -23.20 35.22 -31.03
C ALA A 206 -23.05 35.97 -32.36
N ASP A 207 -23.79 35.47 -33.33
CA ASP A 207 -24.64 36.27 -34.17
C ASP A 207 -23.94 37.41 -34.91
N HIS A 208 -23.01 37.05 -35.79
CA HIS A 208 -22.61 37.97 -36.86
C HIS A 208 -23.79 38.35 -37.77
N GLN A 209 -24.89 37.56 -37.77
CA GLN A 209 -26.09 37.88 -38.55
C GLN A 209 -26.99 38.90 -37.84
N SER A 210 -27.24 38.79 -36.53
CA SER A 210 -28.03 39.79 -35.80
C SER A 210 -27.30 41.12 -35.63
N LYS A 211 -25.97 41.15 -35.57
CA LYS A 211 -25.22 42.42 -35.62
C LYS A 211 -25.31 43.11 -36.98
N LEU A 212 -25.39 42.37 -38.08
CA LEU A 212 -25.56 42.92 -39.43
C LEU A 212 -26.97 43.47 -39.67
N LEU A 213 -28.00 42.78 -39.16
CA LEU A 213 -29.40 43.24 -39.27
C LEU A 213 -29.64 44.54 -38.49
N MET A 214 -29.01 44.69 -37.31
CA MET A 214 -29.12 45.93 -36.52
C MET A 214 -28.37 47.10 -37.15
N ALA A 215 -27.24 46.87 -37.84
CA ALA A 215 -26.52 47.94 -38.53
C ALA A 215 -27.25 48.43 -39.80
N SER A 216 -27.96 47.53 -40.49
CA SER A 216 -28.77 47.87 -41.67
C SER A 216 -29.99 48.72 -41.34
N SER A 217 -30.51 48.67 -40.11
CA SER A 217 -31.68 49.45 -39.69
C SER A 217 -31.38 50.91 -39.31
N TYR A 218 -30.10 51.31 -39.23
CA TYR A 218 -29.69 52.68 -38.86
C TYR A 218 -29.29 53.57 -40.05
N HIS A 219 -29.59 53.17 -41.29
CA HIS A 219 -29.29 53.96 -42.51
C HIS A 219 -30.52 54.14 -43.42
N GLY A 220 -31.68 54.38 -42.83
CA GLY A 220 -32.86 54.86 -43.55
C GLY A 220 -33.51 55.99 -42.77
N TRP A 221 -33.72 57.12 -43.46
CA TRP A 221 -34.31 58.41 -43.07
C TRP A 221 -33.32 59.48 -42.59
#